data_AF-A0A956L4U3-F1
#
_entry.id   AF-A0A956L4U3-F1
#
_cell.length_a   1.000
_cell.length_b   1.000
_cell.length_c   1.000
_cell.angle_alpha   90.00
_cell.angle_beta   90.00
_cell.angle_gamma   90.00
#
_symmetry.space_group_name_H-M   'P 1'
#
loop_
_entity.id
_entity.type
_entity.pdbx_description
1 polymer ?
#
loop_
_entity_poly.entity_id
_entity_poly.type
_entity_poly.pdbx_seq_one_letter_code
_entity_poly.pdbx_strand_id
1 'polypeptide(L)'
;MASPSCAEPDQDGDRGLDPGPEERSATTLEGPASTFVAPRHAASVAAAQQGYDEAAVAVPPPPPSTTLRRLRLSRLAPSTAELGARLSGMLAVMDLEIDPVAASAWAQQALEGERPGEASFTELAPGIAVTYDPWLDDLAIVDAARFPAGVEEGSATDEVLWSVAEGVMEALVDRGLLDPAQPLDEPTVSFVRSGVKGPDGSHEQWVDEVRFEANALVDGIPLLDAGLRLGITPGHEVSSLRIARIGVELRDPVIVVASEPSIRDSFVAHVAESTSATIESVSVGEHRSGYVLARDASSAVVEPLYLVRYAIVTAEGGARLGSRSSMIFTSLHDPEPSVVLSLP
;
A
#
# COMPACT_ATOMS: atom_id res chain seq x y z
N MET A 1 -64.84 38.67 32.99
CA MET A 1 -64.18 38.98 31.71
C MET A 1 -63.20 37.86 31.41
N ALA A 2 -63.08 37.53 30.12
CA ALA A 2 -62.75 36.22 29.56
C ALA A 2 -61.26 35.83 29.53
N SER A 3 -61.00 34.52 29.39
CA SER A 3 -59.73 33.84 29.01
C SER A 3 -59.27 34.22 27.58
N PRO A 4 -58.00 33.97 27.14
CA PRO A 4 -57.45 32.63 26.79
C PRO A 4 -55.95 32.45 27.19
N SER A 5 -55.32 31.27 27.33
CA SER A 5 -55.13 30.07 26.49
C SER A 5 -54.26 30.27 25.23
N CYS A 6 -52.99 29.84 25.29
CA CYS A 6 -52.10 29.34 24.21
C CYS A 6 -51.09 28.41 24.91
N ALA A 7 -51.07 27.07 24.76
CA ALA A 7 -50.71 26.26 23.59
C ALA A 7 -49.24 26.43 23.18
N GLU A 8 -48.37 25.51 23.63
CA GLU A 8 -47.07 25.20 23.00
C GLU A 8 -47.20 23.85 22.29
N PRO A 9 -46.67 23.72 21.04
CA PRO A 9 -46.77 22.51 20.26
C PRO A 9 -45.59 21.54 20.45
N ASP A 10 -45.91 20.27 20.28
CA ASP A 10 -45.00 19.16 20.00
C ASP A 10 -44.00 19.50 18.90
N GLN A 11 -42.73 19.19 19.12
CA GLN A 11 -41.76 18.96 18.04
C GLN A 11 -41.20 17.55 18.19
N ASP A 12 -41.75 16.67 17.35
CA ASP A 12 -41.15 15.43 16.90
C ASP A 12 -39.77 15.72 16.30
N GLY A 13 -38.73 15.37 17.06
CA GLY A 13 -37.36 15.30 16.58
C GLY A 13 -37.13 13.95 15.91
N ASP A 14 -37.45 13.91 14.62
CA ASP A 14 -37.11 12.88 13.65
C ASP A 14 -35.59 12.60 13.71
N ARG A 15 -35.20 11.52 14.41
CA ARG A 15 -33.85 10.98 14.37
C ARG A 15 -33.71 10.19 13.07
N GLY A 16 -33.40 10.90 12.00
CA GLY A 16 -32.83 10.31 10.79
C GLY A 16 -31.60 9.50 11.18
N LEU A 17 -31.73 8.18 11.12
CA LEU A 17 -30.61 7.26 11.15
C LEU A 17 -29.82 7.49 9.87
N ASP A 18 -28.65 8.10 10.00
CA ASP A 18 -27.65 8.11 8.94
C ASP A 18 -27.35 6.65 8.55
N PRO A 19 -27.48 6.26 7.27
CA PRO A 19 -27.05 4.95 6.84
C PRO A 19 -25.52 4.90 6.92
N GLY A 20 -25.01 3.95 7.71
CA GLY A 20 -23.57 3.67 7.83
C GLY A 20 -22.94 3.35 6.47
N PRO A 21 -21.60 3.49 6.35
CA PRO A 21 -20.94 3.39 5.06
C PRO A 21 -21.04 1.95 4.54
N GLU A 22 -21.72 1.78 3.41
CA GLU A 22 -21.61 0.58 2.60
C GLU A 22 -20.17 0.50 2.06
N GLU A 23 -19.41 -0.47 2.57
CA GLU A 23 -18.09 -0.84 2.07
C GLU A 23 -18.20 -1.28 0.60
N ARG A 24 -17.73 -0.44 -0.32
CA ARG A 24 -17.49 -0.84 -1.71
C ARG A 24 -16.10 -1.46 -1.81
N SER A 25 -16.07 -2.70 -2.29
CA SER A 25 -14.84 -3.44 -2.57
C SER A 25 -13.92 -2.65 -3.49
N ALA A 26 -12.63 -2.59 -3.15
CA ALA A 26 -11.58 -2.09 -4.03
C ALA A 26 -11.67 -2.82 -5.38
N THR A 27 -11.99 -2.08 -6.44
CA THR A 27 -12.03 -2.61 -7.79
C THR A 27 -10.65 -2.37 -8.40
N THR A 28 -9.91 -3.44 -8.68
CA THR A 28 -8.67 -3.37 -9.46
C THR A 28 -9.04 -2.96 -10.88
N LEU A 29 -8.60 -1.78 -11.31
CA LEU A 29 -8.78 -1.28 -12.68
C LEU A 29 -7.63 -1.83 -13.56
N GLU A 30 -7.96 -2.67 -14.54
CA GLU A 30 -7.02 -3.10 -15.57
C GLU A 30 -6.81 -1.97 -16.60
N GLY A 31 -5.65 -1.31 -16.57
CA GLY A 31 -5.30 -0.24 -17.51
C GLY A 31 -4.94 -0.76 -18.92
N PRO A 32 -4.95 0.11 -19.95
CA PRO A 32 -4.53 -0.26 -21.29
C PRO A 32 -3.01 -0.47 -21.38
N ALA A 33 -2.60 -1.58 -22.00
CA ALA A 33 -1.20 -1.93 -22.23
C ALA A 33 -0.45 -0.83 -22.99
N SER A 34 0.43 -0.11 -22.29
CA SER A 34 1.39 0.82 -22.88
C SER A 34 2.73 0.12 -23.15
N THR A 35 3.38 0.51 -24.24
CA THR A 35 4.54 -0.13 -24.86
C THR A 35 5.82 -0.02 -24.00
N PHE A 36 6.00 -0.96 -23.09
CA PHE A 36 7.33 -1.40 -22.66
C PHE A 36 7.64 -2.76 -23.34
N VAL A 37 8.73 -2.85 -24.09
CA VAL A 37 9.02 -4.03 -24.92
C VAL A 37 9.55 -5.18 -24.06
N ALA A 38 8.70 -6.18 -23.79
CA ALA A 38 9.05 -7.53 -23.34
C ALA A 38 8.47 -8.58 -24.32
N PRO A 39 9.16 -9.72 -24.55
CA PRO A 39 8.93 -10.58 -25.71
C PRO A 39 7.63 -11.38 -25.64
N ARG A 40 6.86 -11.33 -26.73
CA ARG A 40 5.59 -12.04 -26.93
C ARG A 40 5.80 -13.56 -27.03
N HIS A 41 5.29 -14.33 -26.08
CA HIS A 41 4.98 -15.74 -26.25
C HIS A 41 3.45 -15.95 -26.17
N ALA A 42 2.77 -15.72 -27.28
CA ALA A 42 1.35 -16.04 -27.45
C ALA A 42 1.20 -17.04 -28.61
N ALA A 43 1.50 -18.31 -28.35
CA ALA A 43 1.10 -19.44 -29.20
C ALA A 43 1.34 -20.79 -28.50
N SER A 44 0.46 -21.24 -27.60
CA SER A 44 0.20 -22.70 -27.42
C SER A 44 -0.96 -23.08 -26.47
N VAL A 45 -2.02 -22.28 -26.31
CA VAL A 45 -3.11 -22.65 -25.37
C VAL A 45 -4.08 -23.68 -25.98
N ALA A 46 -4.16 -23.78 -27.31
CA ALA A 46 -5.14 -24.68 -27.97
C ALA A 46 -4.67 -26.14 -28.13
N ALA A 47 -3.40 -26.48 -27.85
CA ALA A 47 -2.86 -27.83 -28.02
C ALA A 47 -2.73 -28.62 -26.70
N ALA A 48 -2.91 -27.98 -25.53
CA ALA A 48 -2.68 -28.61 -24.22
C ALA A 48 -3.90 -29.37 -23.66
N GLN A 49 -5.11 -29.14 -24.18
CA GLN A 49 -6.33 -29.68 -23.57
C GLN A 49 -6.59 -31.16 -23.89
N GLN A 50 -5.89 -31.76 -24.86
CA GLN A 50 -6.17 -33.12 -25.34
C GLN A 50 -5.28 -34.22 -24.72
N GLY A 51 -4.32 -33.84 -23.85
CA GLY A 51 -3.39 -34.78 -23.18
C GLY A 51 -3.65 -34.99 -21.69
N TYR A 52 -4.67 -34.34 -21.10
CA TYR A 52 -4.87 -34.32 -19.65
C TYR A 52 -5.63 -35.52 -19.08
N ASP A 53 -6.32 -36.31 -19.91
CA ASP A 53 -7.15 -37.43 -19.43
C ASP A 53 -6.38 -38.76 -19.23
N GLU A 54 -5.09 -38.84 -19.55
CA GLU A 54 -4.26 -40.04 -19.33
C GLU A 54 -3.16 -39.90 -18.26
N ALA A 55 -3.01 -38.73 -17.60
CA ALA A 55 -1.90 -38.46 -16.67
C ALA A 55 -2.26 -38.57 -15.17
N ALA A 56 -3.42 -39.11 -14.81
CA ALA A 56 -3.95 -39.07 -13.43
C ALA A 56 -3.28 -40.03 -12.41
N VAL A 57 -2.07 -40.57 -12.67
CA VAL A 57 -1.37 -41.47 -11.72
C VAL A 57 0.11 -41.11 -11.51
N ALA A 58 0.64 -40.08 -12.17
CA ALA A 58 2.01 -39.62 -11.90
C ALA A 58 1.99 -38.47 -10.90
N VAL A 59 2.58 -38.67 -9.71
CA VAL A 59 2.96 -37.55 -8.84
C VAL A 59 3.83 -36.61 -9.67
N PRO A 60 3.42 -35.34 -9.89
CA PRO A 60 4.21 -34.43 -10.69
C PRO A 60 5.61 -34.30 -10.07
N PRO A 61 6.68 -34.26 -10.87
CA PRO A 61 8.01 -33.99 -10.34
C PRO A 61 7.96 -32.68 -9.55
N PRO A 62 8.71 -32.57 -8.43
CA PRO A 62 8.75 -31.33 -7.68
C PRO A 62 9.14 -30.19 -8.63
N PRO A 63 8.49 -29.02 -8.52
CA PRO A 63 8.80 -27.89 -9.37
C PRO A 63 10.31 -27.58 -9.28
N PRO A 64 10.95 -27.11 -10.36
CA PRO A 64 12.33 -26.68 -10.30
C PRO A 64 12.48 -25.67 -9.16
N SER A 65 13.40 -25.93 -8.23
CA SER A 65 13.64 -25.06 -7.09
C SER A 65 14.13 -23.70 -7.58
N THR A 66 13.31 -22.66 -7.44
CA THR A 66 13.76 -21.28 -7.65
C THR A 66 14.67 -20.92 -6.48
N THR A 67 15.87 -20.42 -6.79
CA THR A 67 16.79 -19.91 -5.76
C THR A 67 16.58 -18.42 -5.63
N LEU A 68 16.08 -17.97 -4.47
CA LEU A 68 16.01 -16.56 -4.10
C LEU A 68 17.20 -16.22 -3.21
N ARG A 69 17.34 -14.96 -2.80
CA ARG A 69 18.41 -14.53 -1.89
C ARG A 69 17.84 -13.88 -0.65
N ARG A 70 18.49 -14.08 0.50
CA ARG A 70 18.27 -13.19 1.64
C ARG A 70 18.85 -11.81 1.32
N LEU A 71 18.29 -10.78 1.93
CA LEU A 71 18.80 -9.42 1.82
C LEU A 71 19.39 -9.01 3.15
N ARG A 72 20.55 -8.36 3.15
CA ARG A 72 20.96 -7.52 4.27
C ARG A 72 20.62 -6.07 3.95
N LEU A 73 19.79 -5.47 4.76
CA LEU A 73 19.48 -4.05 4.69
C LEU A 73 20.60 -3.25 5.35
N SER A 74 20.91 -2.12 4.74
CA SER A 74 21.76 -1.10 5.31
C SER A 74 21.00 0.21 5.32
N ARG A 75 20.95 0.82 6.50
CA ARG A 75 20.42 2.17 6.67
C ARG A 75 21.29 3.16 5.89
N LEU A 76 20.67 3.99 5.06
CA LEU A 76 21.38 4.97 4.22
C LEU A 76 21.86 6.20 5.01
N ALA A 77 21.32 6.45 6.20
CA ALA A 77 21.75 7.50 7.16
C ALA A 77 22.08 8.84 6.46
N PRO A 78 21.07 9.50 5.86
CA PRO A 78 21.31 10.76 5.15
C PRO A 78 21.79 11.85 6.12
N SER A 79 22.61 12.76 5.60
CA SER A 79 22.93 14.00 6.30
C SER A 79 21.72 14.94 6.37
N THR A 80 21.73 15.88 7.31
CA THR A 80 20.71 16.94 7.41
C THR A 80 20.52 17.70 6.09
N ALA A 81 21.61 17.96 5.37
CA ALA A 81 21.57 18.66 4.09
C ALA A 81 20.89 17.83 2.99
N GLU A 82 21.20 16.54 2.91
CA GLU A 82 20.57 15.62 1.95
C GLU A 82 19.08 15.44 2.23
N LEU A 83 18.71 15.22 3.50
CA LEU A 83 17.32 15.06 3.91
C LEU A 83 16.52 16.35 3.68
N GLY A 84 17.08 17.51 4.02
CA GLY A 84 16.46 18.82 3.78
C GLY A 84 16.28 19.11 2.28
N ALA A 85 17.28 18.81 1.45
CA ALA A 85 17.18 18.94 0.00
C ALA A 85 16.11 18.00 -0.59
N ARG A 86 16.01 16.77 -0.07
CA ARG A 86 14.97 15.82 -0.48
C ARG A 86 13.58 16.33 -0.15
N LEU A 87 13.36 16.85 1.06
CA LEU A 87 12.09 17.46 1.45
C LEU A 87 11.72 18.63 0.54
N SER A 88 12.64 19.59 0.33
CA SER A 88 12.40 20.73 -0.55
C SER A 88 12.09 20.31 -1.98
N GLY A 89 12.81 19.31 -2.50
CA GLY A 89 12.58 18.77 -3.84
C GLY A 89 11.21 18.10 -3.97
N MET A 90 10.80 17.29 -3.00
CA MET A 90 9.49 16.63 -2.99
C MET A 90 8.34 17.65 -2.87
N LEU A 91 8.46 18.65 -1.99
CA LEU A 91 7.49 19.75 -1.90
C LEU A 91 7.38 20.50 -3.24
N ALA A 92 8.50 20.80 -3.89
CA ALA A 92 8.49 21.48 -5.18
C ALA A 92 7.83 20.65 -6.30
N VAL A 93 7.90 19.32 -6.25
CA VAL A 93 7.15 18.43 -7.18
C VAL A 93 5.65 18.46 -6.91
N MET A 94 5.27 18.72 -5.65
CA MET A 94 3.89 18.94 -5.26
C MET A 94 3.45 20.40 -5.45
N ASP A 95 4.22 21.28 -6.10
CA ASP A 95 3.92 22.73 -6.19
C ASP A 95 3.78 23.43 -4.82
N LEU A 96 4.57 22.97 -3.84
CA LEU A 96 4.66 23.53 -2.49
C LEU A 96 6.05 24.13 -2.27
N GLU A 97 6.12 25.20 -1.48
CA GLU A 97 7.38 25.87 -1.15
C GLU A 97 7.71 25.74 0.34
N ILE A 98 9.00 25.58 0.63
CA ILE A 98 9.53 25.68 1.99
C ILE A 98 10.80 26.52 1.98
N ASP A 99 10.95 27.34 3.01
CA ASP A 99 12.21 28.05 3.24
C ASP A 99 13.35 27.04 3.51
N PRO A 100 14.52 27.16 2.86
CA PRO A 100 15.63 26.21 3.05
C PRO A 100 16.13 26.08 4.49
N VAL A 101 16.02 27.14 5.31
CA VAL A 101 16.37 27.10 6.73
C VAL A 101 15.34 26.28 7.50
N ALA A 102 14.05 26.46 7.21
CA ALA A 102 12.98 25.64 7.80
C ALA A 102 13.11 24.15 7.43
N ALA A 103 13.40 23.85 6.16
CA ALA A 103 13.63 22.47 5.72
C ALA A 103 14.84 21.83 6.43
N SER A 104 15.93 22.58 6.59
CA SER A 104 17.12 22.11 7.30
C SER A 104 16.86 21.90 8.80
N ALA A 105 16.11 22.80 9.43
CA ALA A 105 15.74 22.68 10.84
C ALA A 105 14.84 21.45 11.09
N TRP A 106 13.86 21.23 10.21
CA TRP A 106 13.04 20.02 10.25
C TRP A 106 13.89 18.76 10.07
N ALA A 107 14.79 18.73 9.08
CA ALA A 107 15.65 17.58 8.83
C ALA A 107 16.57 17.27 10.02
N GLN A 108 17.09 18.31 10.70
CA GLN A 108 17.86 18.13 11.91
C GLN A 108 17.01 17.50 13.02
N GLN A 109 15.81 18.01 13.26
CA GLN A 109 14.89 17.46 14.26
C GLN A 109 14.50 16.01 13.96
N ALA A 110 14.23 15.69 12.69
CA ALA A 110 13.85 14.34 12.26
C ALA A 110 14.98 13.32 12.49
N LEU A 111 16.24 13.72 12.31
CA LEU A 111 17.44 12.89 12.55
C LEU A 111 17.86 12.84 14.03
N GLU A 112 17.56 13.87 14.82
CA GLU A 112 17.84 13.87 16.27
C GLU A 112 16.79 13.07 17.08
N GLY A 113 15.55 13.03 16.59
CA GLY A 113 14.43 12.34 17.22
C GLY A 113 14.40 10.83 17.03
N GLU A 114 15.43 10.25 16.41
CA GLU A 114 15.46 8.84 16.01
C GLU A 114 15.33 7.88 17.19
N ARG A 115 14.13 7.28 17.30
CA ARG A 115 13.92 6.06 18.07
C ARG A 115 13.64 4.93 17.07
N PRO A 116 14.29 3.76 17.22
CA PRO A 116 14.03 2.63 16.35
C PRO A 116 12.53 2.31 16.29
N GLY A 117 11.96 2.30 15.09
CA GLY A 117 10.54 1.98 14.85
C GLY A 117 9.54 3.12 15.03
N GLU A 118 9.97 4.33 15.42
CA GLU A 118 9.11 5.52 15.49
C GLU A 118 9.45 6.47 14.33
N ALA A 119 8.49 6.65 13.41
CA ALA A 119 8.58 7.69 12.41
C ALA A 119 8.45 9.06 13.08
N SER A 120 9.27 10.02 12.66
CA SER A 120 9.05 11.42 13.03
C SER A 120 7.80 11.93 12.31
N PHE A 121 7.03 12.78 12.98
CA PHE A 121 5.85 13.44 12.44
C PHE A 121 5.93 14.93 12.73
N THR A 122 5.68 15.77 11.73
CA THR A 122 5.62 17.22 11.90
C THR A 122 4.66 17.82 10.87
N GLU A 123 3.86 18.78 11.31
CA GLU A 123 3.08 19.64 10.42
C GLU A 123 3.91 20.89 10.10
N LEU A 124 4.29 21.06 8.83
CA LEU A 124 5.15 22.18 8.39
C LEU A 124 4.35 23.46 8.18
N ALA A 125 3.11 23.33 7.76
CA ALA A 125 2.11 24.38 7.59
C ALA A 125 0.72 23.75 7.75
N PRO A 126 -0.36 24.53 7.98
CA PRO A 126 -1.70 23.98 8.13
C PRO A 126 -2.07 23.03 6.99
N GLY A 127 -2.28 21.76 7.33
CA GLY A 127 -2.63 20.69 6.38
C GLY A 127 -1.44 20.01 5.69
N ILE A 128 -0.20 20.49 5.81
CA ILE A 128 0.98 19.84 5.22
C ILE A 128 1.69 19.02 6.30
N ALA A 129 1.41 17.72 6.30
CA ALA A 129 2.02 16.75 7.19
C ALA A 129 3.24 16.10 6.53
N VAL A 130 4.34 16.01 7.27
CA VAL A 130 5.56 15.33 6.83
C VAL A 130 5.97 14.29 7.85
N THR A 131 6.26 13.09 7.36
CA THR A 131 6.81 12.01 8.18
C THR A 131 8.13 11.51 7.62
N TYR A 132 9.03 11.16 8.52
CA TYR A 132 10.30 10.52 8.16
C TYR A 132 10.56 9.30 9.03
N ASP A 133 10.66 8.12 8.41
CA ASP A 133 11.14 6.89 9.04
C ASP A 133 12.63 6.68 8.71
N PRO A 134 13.52 6.84 9.71
CA PRO A 134 14.96 6.72 9.52
C PRO A 134 15.43 5.30 9.20
N TRP A 135 14.65 4.27 9.52
CA TRP A 135 15.01 2.88 9.27
C TRP A 135 14.90 2.53 7.79
N LEU A 136 13.83 3.01 7.17
CA LEU A 136 13.52 2.80 5.76
C LEU A 136 14.05 3.92 4.85
N ASP A 137 14.69 4.93 5.45
CA ASP A 137 14.95 6.24 4.84
C ASP A 137 13.76 6.70 3.98
N ASP A 138 12.58 6.66 4.62
CA ASP A 138 11.27 6.84 4.02
C ASP A 138 10.71 8.20 4.40
N LEU A 139 10.58 9.06 3.40
CA LEU A 139 10.02 10.39 3.54
C LEU A 139 8.66 10.43 2.87
N ALA A 140 7.64 10.82 3.62
CA ALA A 140 6.29 11.01 3.10
C ALA A 140 5.76 12.42 3.41
N ILE A 141 5.03 12.97 2.45
CA ILE A 141 4.37 14.27 2.51
C ILE A 141 2.90 14.06 2.15
N VAL A 142 2.02 14.69 2.92
CA VAL A 142 0.58 14.74 2.67
C VAL A 142 0.12 16.19 2.75
N ASP A 143 -0.53 16.67 1.69
CA ASP A 143 -1.21 17.96 1.65
C ASP A 143 -2.72 17.76 1.81
N ALA A 144 -3.17 17.90 3.05
CA ALA A 144 -4.56 17.73 3.43
C ALA A 144 -5.49 18.80 2.83
N ALA A 145 -4.97 19.96 2.44
CA ALA A 145 -5.78 21.03 1.87
C ALA A 145 -6.26 20.70 0.45
N ARG A 146 -5.57 19.80 -0.26
CA ARG A 146 -5.94 19.36 -1.61
C ARG A 146 -7.06 18.34 -1.64
N PHE A 147 -7.41 17.77 -0.49
CA PHE A 147 -8.47 16.78 -0.44
C PHE A 147 -9.83 17.46 -0.54
N PRO A 148 -10.55 17.25 -1.65
CA PRO A 148 -11.81 17.94 -1.85
C PRO A 148 -12.86 17.34 -0.92
N ALA A 149 -13.69 18.19 -0.32
CA ALA A 149 -14.82 17.73 0.47
C ALA A 149 -15.89 17.12 -0.46
N GLY A 150 -16.03 15.79 -0.45
CA GLY A 150 -17.16 15.09 -1.07
C GLY A 150 -17.15 14.99 -2.59
N VAL A 151 -16.02 14.61 -3.20
CA VAL A 151 -15.97 14.32 -4.64
C VAL A 151 -16.47 12.92 -4.92
N GLU A 152 -17.38 12.81 -5.90
CA GLU A 152 -17.87 11.53 -6.38
C GLU A 152 -16.80 10.82 -7.24
N GLU A 153 -16.66 9.51 -6.99
CA GLU A 153 -15.85 8.58 -7.76
C GLU A 153 -16.19 8.69 -9.27
N GLY A 154 -15.22 9.08 -10.11
CA GLY A 154 -15.35 9.09 -11.58
C GLY A 154 -15.13 10.41 -12.33
N SER A 155 -14.64 11.48 -11.69
CA SER A 155 -14.42 12.76 -12.38
C SER A 155 -13.15 12.82 -13.24
N ALA A 156 -12.17 11.96 -12.98
CA ALA A 156 -10.90 11.91 -13.71
C ALA A 156 -10.82 10.66 -14.59
N THR A 157 -10.32 10.79 -15.82
CA THR A 157 -10.03 9.64 -16.69
C THR A 157 -8.66 9.06 -16.35
N ASP A 158 -8.52 7.74 -16.48
CA ASP A 158 -7.24 7.03 -16.25
C ASP A 158 -6.08 7.65 -17.05
N GLU A 159 -6.35 8.11 -18.26
CA GLU A 159 -5.35 8.76 -19.14
C GLU A 159 -4.79 10.05 -18.53
N VAL A 160 -5.63 10.89 -17.91
CA VAL A 160 -5.18 12.13 -17.27
C VAL A 160 -4.40 11.82 -16.01
N LEU A 161 -4.87 10.89 -15.19
CA LEU A 161 -4.19 10.48 -13.96
C LEU A 161 -2.81 9.89 -14.27
N TRP A 162 -2.72 9.06 -15.31
CA TRP A 162 -1.45 8.50 -15.76
C TRP A 162 -0.50 9.58 -16.29
N SER A 163 -0.99 10.54 -17.07
CA SER A 163 -0.18 11.66 -17.56
C SER A 163 0.37 12.53 -16.41
N VAL A 164 -0.42 12.77 -15.36
CA VAL A 164 0.05 13.48 -14.16
C VAL A 164 1.14 12.66 -13.45
N ALA A 165 0.91 11.35 -13.26
CA ALA A 165 1.90 10.47 -12.63
C ALA A 165 3.22 10.44 -13.42
N GLU A 166 3.18 10.36 -14.74
CA GLU A 166 4.37 10.41 -15.61
C GLU A 166 5.12 11.74 -15.46
N GLY A 167 4.40 12.87 -15.46
CA GLY A 167 5.01 14.19 -15.24
C GLY A 167 5.68 14.32 -13.88
N VAL A 168 5.07 13.75 -12.83
CA VAL A 168 5.66 13.68 -11.49
C VAL A 168 6.92 12.82 -11.49
N MET A 169 6.90 11.66 -12.15
CA MET A 169 8.07 10.78 -12.25
C MET A 169 9.25 11.45 -12.95
N GLU A 170 9.00 12.14 -14.07
CA GLU A 170 10.02 12.93 -14.77
C GLU A 170 10.59 14.02 -13.85
N ALA A 171 9.71 14.76 -13.16
CA ALA A 171 10.11 15.82 -12.25
C ALA A 171 10.94 15.32 -11.05
N LEU A 172 10.66 14.10 -10.56
CA LEU A 172 11.43 13.42 -9.52
C LEU A 172 12.83 13.01 -10.01
N VAL A 173 12.93 12.49 -11.23
CA VAL A 173 14.23 12.12 -11.85
C VAL A 173 15.07 13.38 -12.10
N ASP A 174 14.49 14.42 -12.68
CA ASP A 174 15.18 15.69 -12.98
C ASP A 174 15.76 16.37 -11.73
N ARG A 175 15.10 16.18 -10.58
CA ARG A 175 15.54 16.70 -9.28
C ARG A 175 16.51 15.77 -8.54
N GLY A 176 16.83 14.60 -9.08
CA GLY A 176 17.66 13.59 -8.42
C GLY A 176 16.98 12.95 -7.19
N LEU A 177 15.65 13.00 -7.13
CA LEU A 177 14.85 12.38 -6.06
C LEU A 177 14.57 10.91 -6.34
N LEU A 178 14.55 10.53 -7.62
CA LEU A 178 14.50 9.15 -8.08
C LEU A 178 15.74 8.84 -8.93
N ASP A 179 16.39 7.71 -8.66
CA ASP A 179 17.44 7.20 -9.53
C ASP A 179 16.79 6.44 -10.70
N PRO A 180 16.92 6.89 -11.96
CA PRO A 180 16.33 6.17 -13.09
C PRO A 180 16.93 4.79 -13.32
N ALA A 181 18.08 4.47 -12.71
CA ALA A 181 18.67 3.14 -12.72
C ALA A 181 18.11 2.22 -11.62
N GLN A 182 17.39 2.76 -10.63
CA GLN A 182 16.74 1.96 -9.60
C GLN A 182 15.51 1.27 -10.21
N PRO A 183 15.49 -0.07 -10.27
CA PRO A 183 14.35 -0.78 -10.82
C PRO A 183 13.15 -0.66 -9.86
N LEU A 184 12.00 -0.29 -10.42
CA LEU A 184 10.70 -0.31 -9.76
C LEU A 184 9.82 -1.39 -10.41
N ASP A 185 8.88 -1.94 -9.65
CA ASP A 185 7.85 -2.83 -10.21
C ASP A 185 6.86 -2.05 -11.10
N GLU A 186 5.97 -2.79 -11.75
CA GLU A 186 4.90 -2.17 -12.52
C GLU A 186 3.99 -1.38 -11.57
N PRO A 187 3.76 -0.07 -11.82
CA PRO A 187 2.96 0.74 -10.93
C PRO A 187 1.54 0.21 -10.84
N THR A 188 1.08 -0.02 -9.61
CA THR A 188 -0.32 -0.34 -9.34
C THR A 188 -1.12 0.93 -9.12
N VAL A 189 -2.32 0.98 -9.70
CA VAL A 189 -3.27 2.09 -9.52
C VAL A 189 -4.43 1.61 -8.67
N SER A 190 -4.73 2.33 -7.60
CA SER A 190 -5.86 2.01 -6.72
C SER A 190 -6.59 3.27 -6.27
N PHE A 191 -7.90 3.20 -6.15
CA PHE A 191 -8.68 4.23 -5.47
C PHE A 191 -8.64 3.96 -3.96
N VAL A 192 -8.23 4.95 -3.19
CA VAL A 192 -8.09 4.82 -1.74
C VAL A 192 -8.88 5.91 -1.05
N ARG A 193 -9.78 5.48 -0.16
CA ARG A 193 -10.46 6.34 0.79
C ARG A 193 -9.77 6.24 2.15
N SER A 194 -9.10 7.30 2.57
CA SER A 194 -8.33 7.33 3.83
C SER A 194 -8.97 8.29 4.83
N GLY A 195 -9.01 7.88 6.11
CA GLY A 195 -9.33 8.79 7.21
C GLY A 195 -8.10 9.62 7.58
N VAL A 196 -8.14 10.92 7.33
CA VAL A 196 -7.11 11.86 7.78
C VAL A 196 -7.57 12.45 9.10
N LYS A 197 -6.84 12.15 10.18
CA LYS A 197 -7.07 12.79 11.47
C LYS A 197 -6.54 14.21 11.42
N GLY A 198 -7.37 15.16 11.82
CA GLY A 198 -6.94 16.54 12.05
C GLY A 198 -5.86 16.64 13.12
N PRO A 199 -5.16 17.78 13.21
CA PRO A 199 -4.04 17.98 14.15
C PRO A 199 -4.44 17.87 15.63
N ASP A 200 -5.73 17.98 15.95
CA ASP A 200 -6.29 17.77 17.28
C ASP A 200 -6.70 16.31 17.57
N GLY A 201 -6.56 15.42 16.59
CA GLY A 201 -6.94 14.02 16.65
C GLY A 201 -8.45 13.75 16.79
N SER A 202 -9.29 14.79 16.72
CA SER A 202 -10.72 14.70 17.08
C SER A 202 -11.65 14.59 15.87
N HIS A 203 -11.21 15.09 14.71
CA HIS A 203 -11.95 15.03 13.45
C HIS A 203 -11.25 14.12 12.46
N GLU A 204 -11.94 13.08 12.00
CA GLU A 204 -11.52 12.23 10.89
C GLU A 204 -12.21 12.72 9.61
N GLN A 205 -11.45 13.37 8.75
CA GLN A 205 -11.93 13.70 7.41
C GLN A 205 -11.64 12.53 6.50
N TRP A 206 -12.68 11.98 5.87
CA TRP A 206 -12.48 11.00 4.82
C TRP A 206 -12.05 11.70 3.55
N VAL A 207 -11.06 11.11 2.93
CA VAL A 207 -10.35 11.66 1.80
C VAL A 207 -10.27 10.61 0.72
N ASP A 208 -10.61 11.00 -0.50
CA ASP A 208 -10.53 10.17 -1.69
C ASP A 208 -9.30 10.57 -2.52
N GLU A 209 -8.42 9.62 -2.81
CA GLU A 209 -7.27 9.79 -3.71
C GLU A 209 -7.13 8.60 -4.66
N VAL A 210 -6.64 8.86 -5.86
CA VAL A 210 -6.09 7.80 -6.72
C VAL A 210 -4.62 7.66 -6.38
N ARG A 211 -4.24 6.45 -5.98
CA ARG A 211 -2.88 6.14 -5.56
C ARG A 211 -2.16 5.31 -6.60
N PHE A 212 -0.99 5.79 -6.97
CA PHE A 212 0.02 5.08 -7.75
C PHE A 212 1.08 4.56 -6.78
N GLU A 213 1.30 3.25 -6.79
CA GLU A 213 2.34 2.62 -5.96
C GLU A 213 3.29 1.82 -6.85
N ALA A 214 4.59 2.07 -6.71
CA ALA A 214 5.64 1.31 -7.38
C ALA A 214 6.73 0.95 -6.35
N ASN A 215 6.88 -0.33 -6.05
CA ASN A 215 7.83 -0.85 -5.09
C ASN A 215 9.23 -0.95 -5.69
N ALA A 216 10.25 -0.74 -4.88
CA ALA A 216 11.63 -0.97 -5.28
C ALA A 216 11.87 -2.46 -5.53
N LEU A 217 12.51 -2.81 -6.64
CA LEU A 217 12.89 -4.17 -6.95
C LEU A 217 14.30 -4.49 -6.48
N VAL A 218 14.48 -5.67 -5.91
CA VAL A 218 15.78 -6.26 -5.61
C VAL A 218 15.82 -7.63 -6.26
N ASP A 219 16.73 -7.82 -7.22
CA ASP A 219 16.83 -9.07 -8.01
C ASP A 219 15.48 -9.47 -8.66
N GLY A 220 14.70 -8.46 -9.08
CA GLY A 220 13.38 -8.65 -9.69
C GLY A 220 12.23 -8.91 -8.72
N ILE A 221 12.45 -8.83 -7.40
CA ILE A 221 11.44 -9.07 -6.37
C ILE A 221 11.14 -7.77 -5.62
N PRO A 222 9.86 -7.41 -5.39
CA PRO A 222 9.50 -6.14 -4.77
C PRO A 222 9.82 -6.12 -3.27
N LEU A 223 10.29 -4.97 -2.80
CA LEU A 223 10.30 -4.58 -1.38
C LEU A 223 8.94 -3.94 -1.05
N LEU A 224 8.03 -4.69 -0.44
CA LEU A 224 6.61 -4.32 -0.32
C LEU A 224 6.36 -3.06 0.53
N ASP A 225 7.30 -2.72 1.40
CA ASP A 225 7.24 -1.53 2.25
C ASP A 225 8.07 -0.36 1.71
N ALA A 226 8.73 -0.50 0.56
CA ALA A 226 9.68 0.48 0.06
C ALA A 226 9.52 0.77 -1.44
N GLY A 227 9.65 2.03 -1.81
CA GLY A 227 9.50 2.50 -3.17
C GLY A 227 8.82 3.85 -3.20
N LEU A 228 8.04 4.06 -4.24
CA LEU A 228 7.28 5.28 -4.49
C LEU A 228 5.80 5.05 -4.20
N ARG A 229 5.17 6.02 -3.53
CA ARG A 229 3.72 6.17 -3.56
C ARG A 229 3.36 7.61 -3.90
N LEU A 230 2.38 7.77 -4.77
CA LEU A 230 1.90 9.05 -5.26
C LEU A 230 0.37 9.05 -5.16
N GLY A 231 -0.19 9.96 -4.37
CA GLY A 231 -1.61 10.24 -4.34
C GLY A 231 -1.95 11.43 -5.22
N ILE A 232 -2.92 11.24 -6.10
CA ILE A 232 -3.46 12.27 -6.98
C ILE A 232 -4.94 12.42 -6.68
N THR A 233 -5.38 13.65 -6.47
CA THR A 233 -6.79 13.96 -6.22
C THR A 233 -7.58 13.84 -7.53
N PRO A 234 -8.92 13.71 -7.46
CA PRO A 234 -9.75 13.77 -8.66
C PRO A 234 -9.67 15.12 -9.41
N GLY A 235 -9.12 16.15 -8.77
CA GLY A 235 -8.79 17.45 -9.38
C GLY A 235 -7.44 17.46 -10.12
N HIS A 236 -6.76 16.31 -10.21
CA HIS A 236 -5.46 16.12 -10.87
C HIS A 236 -4.29 16.80 -10.16
N GLU A 237 -4.43 17.07 -8.86
CA GLU A 237 -3.37 17.64 -8.03
C GLU A 237 -2.68 16.53 -7.23
N VAL A 238 -1.36 16.64 -7.04
CA VAL A 238 -0.62 15.72 -6.18
C VAL A 238 -0.95 16.03 -4.72
N SER A 239 -1.63 15.13 -4.02
CA SER A 239 -1.98 15.28 -2.60
C SER A 239 -1.02 14.57 -1.66
N SER A 240 -0.37 13.51 -2.11
CA SER A 240 0.58 12.78 -1.29
C SER A 240 1.75 12.26 -2.10
N LEU A 241 2.94 12.28 -1.51
CA LEU A 241 4.14 11.77 -2.13
C LEU A 241 5.01 11.10 -1.07
N ARG A 242 5.37 9.85 -1.32
CA ARG A 242 6.24 9.04 -0.46
C ARG A 242 7.37 8.44 -1.27
N ILE A 243 8.59 8.58 -0.79
CA ILE A 243 9.78 7.95 -1.38
C ILE A 243 10.59 7.29 -0.26
N ALA A 244 10.68 5.97 -0.32
CA ALA A 244 11.55 5.18 0.54
C ALA A 244 12.80 4.74 -0.21
N ARG A 245 13.97 4.95 0.39
CA ARG A 245 15.26 4.55 -0.17
C ARG A 245 15.93 3.55 0.76
N ILE A 246 16.29 2.37 0.27
CA ILE A 246 16.87 1.34 1.14
C ILE A 246 18.16 0.85 0.52
N GLY A 247 19.24 0.89 1.31
CA GLY A 247 20.47 0.22 0.95
C GLY A 247 20.31 -1.28 1.11
N VAL A 248 20.60 -2.04 0.07
CA VAL A 248 20.42 -3.50 0.07
C VAL A 248 21.70 -4.19 -0.38
N GLU A 249 22.10 -5.19 0.37
CA GLU A 249 23.20 -6.10 0.05
C GLU A 249 22.65 -7.53 -0.08
N LEU A 250 22.87 -8.17 -1.23
CA LEU A 250 22.46 -9.56 -1.44
C LEU A 250 23.26 -10.50 -0.53
N ARG A 251 22.57 -11.40 0.16
CA ARG A 251 23.15 -12.41 1.07
C ARG A 251 22.93 -13.83 0.54
N ASP A 252 23.13 -14.80 1.43
CA ASP A 252 23.08 -16.22 1.13
C ASP A 252 21.78 -16.61 0.40
N PRO A 253 21.86 -17.56 -0.54
CA PRO A 253 20.69 -18.04 -1.26
C PRO A 253 19.71 -18.74 -0.32
N VAL A 254 18.43 -18.59 -0.62
CA VAL A 254 17.30 -19.29 -0.02
C VAL A 254 16.68 -20.18 -1.08
N ILE A 255 16.53 -21.46 -0.75
CA ILE A 255 15.85 -22.41 -1.63
C ILE A 255 14.35 -22.23 -1.41
N VAL A 256 13.63 -21.84 -2.47
CA VAL A 256 12.16 -21.81 -2.43
C VAL A 256 11.66 -23.23 -2.62
N VAL A 257 10.91 -23.72 -1.64
CA VAL A 257 10.41 -25.10 -1.61
C VAL A 257 8.92 -25.20 -1.91
N ALA A 258 8.20 -24.08 -1.94
CA ALA A 258 6.76 -24.04 -2.18
C ALA A 258 6.42 -23.11 -3.36
N SER A 259 5.46 -23.53 -4.18
CA SER A 259 4.92 -22.68 -5.25
C SER A 259 3.86 -21.73 -4.70
N GLU A 260 3.74 -20.53 -5.27
CA GLU A 260 2.74 -19.53 -4.86
C GLU A 260 1.30 -20.08 -4.82
N PRO A 261 0.82 -20.87 -5.81
CA PRO A 261 -0.51 -21.48 -5.74
C PRO A 261 -0.66 -22.43 -4.54
N SER A 262 0.37 -23.22 -4.24
CA SER A 262 0.35 -24.16 -3.11
C SER A 262 0.25 -23.42 -1.77
N ILE A 263 0.97 -22.30 -1.62
CA ILE A 263 0.92 -21.49 -0.40
C ILE A 263 -0.45 -20.85 -0.26
N ARG A 264 -0.99 -20.27 -1.35
CA ARG A 264 -2.33 -19.68 -1.37
C ARG A 264 -3.41 -20.68 -0.99
N ASP A 265 -3.40 -21.87 -1.60
CA ASP A 265 -4.45 -22.86 -1.39
C ASP A 265 -4.36 -23.45 0.04
N SER A 266 -3.15 -23.68 0.55
CA SER A 266 -2.92 -24.10 1.95
C SER A 266 -3.39 -23.03 2.93
N PHE A 267 -3.17 -21.76 2.60
CA PHE A 267 -3.63 -20.63 3.41
C PHE A 267 -5.16 -20.53 3.46
N VAL A 268 -5.84 -20.59 2.31
CA VAL A 268 -7.31 -20.56 2.25
C VAL A 268 -7.90 -21.72 3.04
N ALA A 269 -7.33 -22.93 2.91
CA ALA A 269 -7.73 -24.09 3.70
C ALA A 269 -7.53 -23.83 5.21
N HIS A 270 -6.37 -23.32 5.62
CA HIS A 270 -6.09 -23.01 7.02
C HIS A 270 -7.04 -21.96 7.61
N VAL A 271 -7.36 -20.87 6.89
CA VAL A 271 -8.33 -19.87 7.36
C VAL A 271 -9.74 -20.45 7.44
N ALA A 272 -10.14 -21.27 6.46
CA ALA A 272 -11.43 -21.93 6.49
C ALA A 272 -11.55 -22.93 7.66
N GLU A 273 -10.48 -23.63 8.01
CA GLU A 273 -10.45 -24.60 9.11
C GLU A 273 -10.29 -23.97 10.50
N SER A 274 -9.58 -22.85 10.62
CA SER A 274 -9.24 -22.20 11.90
C SER A 274 -10.35 -21.34 12.50
N THR A 275 -11.42 -21.06 11.75
CA THR A 275 -12.44 -20.09 12.17
C THR A 275 -13.82 -20.71 12.36
N SER A 276 -14.59 -20.16 13.30
CA SER A 276 -15.91 -20.65 13.74
C SER A 276 -16.94 -20.80 12.62
N ALA A 277 -18.03 -21.53 12.88
CA ALA A 277 -19.17 -21.82 11.98
C ALA A 277 -19.90 -20.60 11.37
N THR A 278 -19.35 -19.40 11.53
CA THR A 278 -19.87 -18.10 11.10
C THR A 278 -19.10 -17.49 9.92
N ILE A 279 -18.01 -18.10 9.43
CA ILE A 279 -17.43 -17.67 8.15
C ILE A 279 -18.27 -18.20 7.00
N GLU A 280 -18.75 -17.29 6.16
CA GLU A 280 -19.46 -17.62 4.92
C GLU A 280 -18.47 -17.82 3.77
N SER A 281 -17.50 -16.92 3.63
CA SER A 281 -16.52 -16.99 2.55
C SER A 281 -15.19 -16.32 2.92
N VAL A 282 -14.13 -16.79 2.25
CA VAL A 282 -12.79 -16.19 2.25
C VAL A 282 -12.46 -15.87 0.79
N SER A 283 -12.17 -14.61 0.50
CA SER A 283 -11.67 -14.20 -0.82
C SER A 283 -10.24 -13.72 -0.70
N VAL A 284 -9.38 -14.16 -1.62
CA VAL A 284 -8.01 -13.65 -1.75
C VAL A 284 -8.05 -12.53 -2.78
N GLY A 285 -7.65 -11.32 -2.37
CA GLY A 285 -7.66 -10.14 -3.24
C GLY A 285 -6.30 -9.87 -3.89
N GLU A 286 -5.23 -9.93 -3.10
CA GLU A 286 -3.85 -9.72 -3.57
C GLU A 286 -2.98 -10.86 -3.06
N HIS A 287 -2.10 -11.37 -3.91
CA HIS A 287 -1.09 -12.32 -3.49
C HIS A 287 0.17 -12.19 -4.34
N ARG A 288 1.34 -12.12 -3.71
CA ARG A 288 2.63 -12.01 -4.41
C ARG A 288 3.81 -12.32 -3.50
N SER A 289 4.90 -12.78 -4.09
CA SER A 289 6.18 -12.86 -3.41
C SER A 289 6.82 -11.48 -3.27
N GLY A 290 7.46 -11.21 -2.12
CA GLY A 290 8.12 -9.93 -1.86
C GLY A 290 8.98 -9.97 -0.60
N TYR A 291 9.78 -8.93 -0.42
CA TYR A 291 10.52 -8.68 0.81
C TYR A 291 9.74 -7.71 1.69
N VAL A 292 9.61 -8.02 2.97
CA VAL A 292 8.83 -7.24 3.94
C VAL A 292 9.74 -6.80 5.06
N LEU A 293 9.57 -5.55 5.47
CA LEU A 293 10.46 -4.90 6.41
C LEU A 293 9.79 -4.89 7.77
N ALA A 294 10.00 -5.97 8.53
CA ALA A 294 9.52 -6.04 9.89
C ALA A 294 10.20 -4.95 10.74
N ARG A 295 9.40 -4.04 11.32
CA ARG A 295 9.88 -2.87 12.09
C ARG A 295 10.64 -3.25 13.36
N ASP A 296 10.41 -4.45 13.87
CA ASP A 296 11.04 -5.05 15.05
C ASP A 296 12.26 -5.93 14.71
N ALA A 297 12.55 -6.15 13.42
CA ALA A 297 13.71 -6.92 12.97
C ALA A 297 15.00 -6.10 13.16
N SER A 298 15.47 -6.09 14.40
CA SER A 298 16.84 -5.76 14.79
C SER A 298 17.91 -6.59 14.04
N SER A 299 17.50 -7.67 13.35
CA SER A 299 18.33 -8.34 12.36
C SER A 299 18.09 -7.76 10.97
N ALA A 300 19.09 -7.06 10.46
CA ALA A 300 19.15 -6.51 9.10
C ALA A 300 18.95 -7.55 7.97
N VAL A 301 18.69 -8.82 8.25
CA VAL A 301 18.53 -9.87 7.24
C VAL A 301 17.04 -10.14 7.00
N VAL A 302 16.57 -9.89 5.79
CA VAL A 302 15.20 -10.13 5.35
C VAL A 302 15.16 -11.33 4.41
N GLU A 303 14.18 -12.20 4.61
CA GLU A 303 13.89 -13.32 3.74
C GLU A 303 12.75 -12.96 2.79
N PRO A 304 12.70 -13.55 1.58
CA PRO A 304 11.56 -13.38 0.71
C PRO A 304 10.35 -14.11 1.30
N LEU A 305 9.23 -13.42 1.38
CA LEU A 305 7.96 -13.91 1.91
C LEU A 305 6.91 -13.94 0.81
N TYR A 306 5.86 -14.71 1.05
CA TYR A 306 4.63 -14.67 0.27
C TYR A 306 3.58 -13.85 1.02
N LEU A 307 3.17 -12.73 0.44
CA LEU A 307 2.08 -11.90 0.94
C LEU A 307 0.75 -12.47 0.43
N VAL A 308 -0.23 -12.57 1.32
CA VAL A 308 -1.63 -12.82 0.97
C VAL A 308 -2.51 -11.78 1.67
N ARG A 309 -3.21 -10.96 0.88
CA ARG A 309 -4.30 -10.10 1.34
C ARG A 309 -5.62 -10.80 1.06
N TYR A 310 -6.43 -10.94 2.09
CA TYR A 310 -7.69 -11.67 2.03
C TYR A 310 -8.79 -10.94 2.79
N ALA A 311 -10.03 -11.15 2.37
CA ALA A 311 -11.22 -10.71 3.06
C ALA A 311 -11.99 -11.91 3.57
N ILE A 312 -12.46 -11.82 4.82
CA ILE A 312 -13.39 -12.77 5.43
C ILE A 312 -14.75 -12.11 5.48
N VAL A 313 -15.75 -12.78 4.94
CA VAL A 313 -17.16 -12.43 5.15
C VAL A 313 -17.74 -13.39 6.18
N THR A 314 -18.27 -12.82 7.26
CA THR A 314 -18.97 -13.60 8.29
C THR A 314 -20.47 -13.47 8.11
N ALA A 315 -21.19 -14.58 8.23
CA ALA A 315 -22.65 -14.62 8.24
C ALA A 315 -23.17 -15.57 9.31
N GLU A 316 -24.34 -15.26 9.84
CA GLU A 316 -25.06 -16.11 10.79
C GLU A 316 -26.53 -16.18 10.37
N GLY A 317 -27.07 -17.39 10.24
CA GLY A 317 -28.46 -17.60 9.80
C GLY A 317 -28.78 -17.04 8.40
N GLY A 318 -27.77 -16.91 7.52
CA GLY A 318 -27.91 -16.33 6.19
C GLY A 318 -27.87 -14.79 6.15
N ALA A 319 -27.66 -14.12 7.28
CA ALA A 319 -27.44 -12.68 7.34
C ALA A 319 -25.94 -12.38 7.43
N ARG A 320 -25.43 -11.52 6.53
CA ARG A 320 -24.05 -11.02 6.56
C ARG A 320 -23.86 -10.15 7.81
N LEU A 321 -22.97 -10.56 8.69
CA LEU A 321 -22.64 -9.86 9.94
C LEU A 321 -21.54 -8.82 9.75
N GLY A 322 -20.63 -9.04 8.79
CA GLY A 322 -19.52 -8.15 8.56
C GLY A 322 -18.54 -8.65 7.52
N SER A 323 -17.62 -7.77 7.15
CA SER A 323 -16.45 -8.03 6.34
C SER A 323 -15.22 -7.61 7.14
N ARG A 324 -14.12 -8.36 7.03
CA ARG A 324 -12.81 -7.89 7.51
C ARG A 324 -11.76 -8.22 6.47
N SER A 325 -10.89 -7.26 6.18
CA SER A 325 -9.70 -7.49 5.38
C SER A 325 -8.49 -7.70 6.28
N SER A 326 -7.58 -8.58 5.88
CA SER A 326 -6.36 -8.89 6.63
C SER A 326 -5.24 -9.24 5.67
N MET A 327 -4.00 -9.15 6.16
CA MET A 327 -2.80 -9.47 5.42
C MET A 327 -1.97 -10.44 6.24
N ILE A 328 -1.46 -11.49 5.60
CA ILE A 328 -0.57 -12.49 6.22
C ILE A 328 0.65 -12.68 5.34
N PHE A 329 1.77 -13.00 5.98
CA PHE A 329 3.01 -13.34 5.34
C PHE A 329 3.40 -14.77 5.68
N THR A 330 3.83 -15.53 4.67
CA THR A 330 4.32 -16.90 4.85
C THR A 330 5.73 -17.01 4.29
N SER A 331 6.61 -17.72 5.00
CA SER A 331 7.96 -17.99 4.49
C SER A 331 7.91 -18.86 3.24
N LEU A 332 8.69 -18.50 2.22
CA LEU A 332 8.87 -19.31 1.00
C LEU A 332 9.82 -20.50 1.20
N HIS A 333 10.55 -20.52 2.32
CA HIS A 333 11.54 -21.55 2.67
C HIS A 333 10.97 -22.58 3.65
N ASP A 334 10.10 -22.17 4.57
CA ASP A 334 9.46 -23.04 5.55
C ASP A 334 7.95 -22.80 5.51
N PRO A 335 7.19 -23.58 4.71
CA PRO A 335 5.78 -23.30 4.43
C PRO A 335 4.85 -23.64 5.60
N GLU A 336 5.35 -24.00 6.79
CA GLU A 336 4.51 -23.98 7.97
C GLU A 336 4.03 -22.54 8.22
N PRO A 337 2.72 -22.31 8.47
CA PRO A 337 2.17 -20.98 8.68
C PRO A 337 2.78 -20.37 9.93
N SER A 338 3.85 -19.62 9.74
CA SER A 338 4.64 -19.03 10.79
C SER A 338 4.66 -17.53 10.51
N VAL A 339 4.06 -16.80 11.45
CA VAL A 339 3.94 -15.34 11.51
C VAL A 339 2.69 -14.74 10.83
N VAL A 340 1.59 -14.63 11.60
CA VAL A 340 0.55 -13.63 11.34
C VAL A 340 1.12 -12.28 11.77
N LEU A 341 1.66 -11.49 10.84
CA LEU A 341 1.88 -10.07 11.09
C LEU A 341 0.58 -9.34 10.83
N SER A 342 -0.13 -8.98 11.88
CA SER A 342 -1.17 -7.97 11.77
C SER A 342 -0.48 -6.62 11.56
N LEU A 343 -0.43 -6.13 10.32
CA LEU A 343 -0.16 -4.72 10.08
C LEU A 343 -1.36 -3.90 10.59
N PRO A 344 -1.13 -2.77 11.28
CA PRO A 344 -2.17 -1.98 11.93
C PRO A 344 -3.19 -1.37 10.96
#